data_AF-A0A5W3E0H1-F1
#
_entry.id   AF-A0A5W3E0H1-F1
#
_cell.length_a   1.000
_cell.length_b   1.000
_cell.length_c   1.000
_cell.angle_alpha   90.00
_cell.angle_beta   90.00
_cell.angle_gamma   90.00
#
_symmetry.space_group_name_H-M   'P 1'
#
loop_
_entity.id
_entity.type
_entity.pdbx_description
1 polymer ?
#
loop_
_entity_poly.entity_id
_entity_poly.type
_entity_poly.pdbx_seq_one_letter_code
_entity_poly.pdbx_strand_id
1 'polypeptide(L)'
;MAETYEDKVANHVSEWEMKNFRVCYDDQVIFLCGAEVLPKGSVQTSMRGHFYHYCLDKNKDIADKIILAENFKKYLQNNHYPDLITFEHDVASISSLVVIFLESSGSIAELGVFCNISDVNKKLLIFVPSEEVEGDKKESFIYLGPLLFLKEKVNEKAFKIYPKPTNGSDYSEHLEIMADDLAELLPRSGKFESFEPDNLGHIAFLICRIVHLVMPIKLKEILSCLKIIGINKYTSTEVERVLFLLETLGFINIYPYGDLKYYYSMQARQNLKLGKNKAGFTIDEAGIFADISVFINDNKLCGDKKRRLVLKGIKEKHNGHN
;
A
#
# COMPACT_ATOMS: atom_id res chain seq x y z
N MET A 1 0.21 33.90 23.25
CA MET A 1 -0.25 32.56 23.66
C MET A 1 0.91 31.61 23.49
N ALA A 2 1.03 30.58 24.34
CA ALA A 2 2.02 29.52 24.09
C ALA A 2 1.65 28.79 22.79
N GLU A 3 2.64 28.46 21.98
CA GLU A 3 2.46 27.68 20.74
C GLU A 3 1.82 26.32 21.08
N THR A 4 0.76 25.94 20.36
CA THR A 4 0.16 24.61 20.51
C THR A 4 0.90 23.58 19.65
N TYR A 5 0.65 22.29 19.89
CA TYR A 5 1.19 21.25 19.00
C TYR A 5 0.68 21.42 17.57
N GLU A 6 -0.59 21.78 17.40
CA GLU A 6 -1.22 22.04 16.12
C GLU A 6 -0.58 23.23 15.41
N ASP A 7 -0.27 24.32 16.13
CA ASP A 7 0.46 25.47 15.57
C ASP A 7 1.86 25.06 15.10
N LYS A 8 2.59 24.30 15.94
CA LYS A 8 3.94 23.81 15.65
C LYS A 8 3.97 22.94 14.39
N VAL A 9 3.02 22.02 14.24
CA VAL A 9 2.87 21.19 13.04
C VAL A 9 2.48 22.04 11.84
N ALA A 10 1.53 22.96 12.00
CA ALA A 10 1.08 23.83 10.91
C ALA A 10 2.22 24.69 10.36
N ASN A 11 3.10 25.20 11.23
CA ASN A 11 4.29 25.95 10.83
C ASN A 11 5.16 25.16 9.86
N HIS A 12 5.50 23.91 10.18
CA HIS A 12 6.27 23.03 9.28
C HIS A 12 5.52 22.70 7.98
N VAL A 13 4.27 22.24 8.10
CA VAL A 13 3.49 21.77 6.94
C VAL A 13 3.18 22.91 5.97
N SER A 14 3.06 24.15 6.45
CA SER A 14 2.79 25.33 5.62
C SER A 14 3.92 25.63 4.63
N GLU A 15 5.15 25.19 4.91
CA GLU A 15 6.30 25.36 4.03
C GLU A 15 6.33 24.35 2.87
N TRP A 16 5.62 23.23 3.00
CA TRP A 16 5.66 22.14 2.03
C TRP A 16 5.06 22.56 0.70
N GLU A 17 5.63 22.03 -0.38
CA GLU A 17 5.26 22.38 -1.75
C GLU A 17 4.94 21.12 -2.55
N MET A 18 3.65 20.87 -2.80
CA MET A 18 3.14 19.61 -3.33
C MET A 18 3.75 19.22 -4.68
N LYS A 19 4.06 20.17 -5.57
CA LYS A 19 4.71 19.88 -6.86
C LYS A 19 6.11 19.23 -6.71
N ASN A 20 6.73 19.37 -5.54
CA ASN A 20 8.05 18.81 -5.25
C ASN A 20 7.97 17.44 -4.56
N PHE A 21 6.77 16.99 -4.20
CA PHE A 21 6.60 15.66 -3.61
C PHE A 21 6.93 14.58 -4.63
N ARG A 22 7.61 13.54 -4.16
CA ARG A 22 8.04 12.41 -4.98
C ARG A 22 7.70 11.11 -4.25
N VAL A 23 7.00 10.23 -4.95
CA VAL A 23 6.58 8.92 -4.45
C VAL A 23 7.61 7.87 -4.86
N CYS A 24 7.86 6.90 -3.99
CA CYS A 24 8.70 5.74 -4.27
C CYS A 24 8.03 4.47 -3.75
N TYR A 25 8.29 3.35 -4.41
CA TYR A 25 7.77 2.04 -4.02
C TYR A 25 8.88 1.11 -3.54
N ASP A 26 9.81 1.62 -2.73
CA ASP A 26 10.87 0.79 -2.13
C ASP A 26 10.27 -0.24 -1.16
N ASP A 27 9.27 0.17 -0.37
CA ASP A 27 8.45 -0.72 0.46
C ASP A 27 7.37 -1.39 -0.42
N GLN A 28 7.83 -2.27 -1.32
CA GLN A 28 6.97 -2.90 -2.31
C GLN A 28 5.86 -3.74 -1.68
N VAL A 29 4.65 -3.59 -2.20
CA VAL A 29 3.50 -4.44 -1.85
C VAL A 29 3.00 -5.15 -3.10
N ILE A 30 2.90 -6.47 -3.03
CA ILE A 30 2.36 -7.33 -4.08
C ILE A 30 1.00 -7.82 -3.63
N PHE A 31 -0.07 -7.32 -4.27
CA PHE A 31 -1.41 -7.81 -4.00
C PHE A 31 -1.71 -9.01 -4.89
N LEU A 32 -1.82 -10.19 -4.26
CA LEU A 32 -1.96 -11.47 -4.94
C LEU A 32 -3.43 -11.91 -4.93
N CYS A 33 -4.04 -11.99 -6.11
CA CYS A 33 -5.45 -12.31 -6.33
C CYS A 33 -5.61 -13.59 -7.17
N GLY A 34 -6.70 -14.34 -6.97
CA GLY A 34 -6.93 -15.64 -7.62
C GLY A 34 -7.77 -16.59 -6.79
N ALA A 35 -7.70 -17.89 -7.09
CA ALA A 35 -8.39 -18.89 -6.27
C ALA A 35 -7.79 -18.98 -4.85
N GLU A 36 -8.50 -19.65 -3.95
CA GLU A 36 -8.07 -19.82 -2.57
C GLU A 36 -6.68 -20.46 -2.47
N VAL A 37 -5.86 -19.92 -1.57
CA VAL A 37 -4.57 -20.50 -1.19
C VAL A 37 -4.81 -21.45 -0.02
N LEU A 38 -4.59 -22.75 -0.23
CA LEU A 38 -4.80 -23.74 0.82
C LEU A 38 -3.66 -23.66 1.86
N PRO A 39 -3.93 -24.04 3.13
CA PRO A 39 -2.93 -24.01 4.19
C PRO A 39 -1.65 -24.79 3.86
N LYS A 40 -0.54 -24.41 4.50
CA LYS A 40 0.74 -25.13 4.35
C LYS A 40 0.57 -26.60 4.74
N GLY A 41 1.12 -27.50 3.94
CA GLY A 41 0.98 -28.96 4.10
C GLY A 41 -0.20 -29.57 3.34
N SER A 42 -1.15 -28.76 2.87
CA SER A 42 -2.20 -29.21 1.94
C SER A 42 -1.68 -29.21 0.50
N VAL A 43 -2.15 -30.18 -0.29
CA VAL A 43 -1.89 -30.21 -1.74
C VAL A 43 -2.61 -29.03 -2.37
N GLN A 44 -1.84 -28.11 -2.97
CA GLN A 44 -2.38 -26.98 -3.70
C GLN A 44 -2.99 -27.47 -5.03
N THR A 45 -4.03 -26.80 -5.48
CA THR A 45 -4.74 -27.12 -6.75
C THR A 45 -4.80 -25.94 -7.70
N SER A 46 -4.54 -24.73 -7.20
CA SER A 46 -4.55 -23.48 -7.95
C SER A 46 -3.14 -23.04 -8.32
N MET A 47 -2.98 -22.40 -9.47
CA MET A 47 -1.70 -21.79 -9.87
C MET A 47 -1.25 -20.78 -8.81
N ARG A 48 -2.17 -19.98 -8.27
CA ARG A 48 -1.88 -19.03 -7.18
C ARG A 48 -1.37 -19.72 -5.94
N GLY A 49 -2.01 -20.82 -5.53
CA GLY A 49 -1.60 -21.60 -4.37
C GLY A 49 -0.20 -22.16 -4.53
N HIS A 50 0.09 -22.80 -5.67
CA HIS A 50 1.42 -23.29 -5.99
C HIS A 50 2.46 -22.16 -5.97
N PHE A 51 2.18 -21.03 -6.61
CA PHE A 51 3.07 -19.87 -6.66
C PHE A 51 3.36 -19.28 -5.28
N TYR A 52 2.33 -19.07 -4.46
CA TYR A 52 2.50 -18.53 -3.12
C TYR A 52 3.41 -19.40 -2.25
N HIS A 53 3.18 -20.72 -2.24
CA HIS A 53 4.02 -21.64 -1.46
C HIS A 53 5.44 -21.75 -2.02
N TYR A 54 5.61 -21.71 -3.34
CA TYR A 54 6.93 -21.60 -3.95
C TYR A 54 7.67 -20.35 -3.47
N CYS A 55 7.04 -19.18 -3.46
CA CYS A 55 7.66 -17.96 -2.92
C CYS A 55 8.05 -18.13 -1.45
N LEU A 56 7.16 -18.65 -0.60
CA LEU A 56 7.47 -18.87 0.82
C LEU A 56 8.69 -19.77 1.04
N ASP A 57 8.85 -20.81 0.22
CA ASP A 57 9.90 -21.80 0.40
C ASP A 57 11.21 -21.45 -0.35
N LYS A 58 11.13 -20.73 -1.47
CA LYS A 58 12.26 -20.51 -2.41
C LYS A 58 12.57 -19.04 -2.71
N ASN A 59 11.63 -18.11 -2.51
CA ASN A 59 11.80 -16.70 -2.87
C ASN A 59 11.23 -15.77 -1.80
N LYS A 60 11.93 -15.70 -0.66
CA LYS A 60 11.50 -14.91 0.50
C LYS A 60 11.36 -13.42 0.20
N ASP A 61 12.22 -12.88 -0.67
CA ASP A 61 12.18 -11.48 -1.06
C ASP A 61 10.85 -11.09 -1.72
N ILE A 62 10.26 -11.99 -2.52
CA ILE A 62 8.90 -11.82 -3.05
C ILE A 62 7.87 -12.14 -1.97
N ALA A 63 8.05 -13.23 -1.23
CA ALA A 63 7.08 -13.70 -0.25
C ALA A 63 6.76 -12.65 0.83
N ASP A 64 7.77 -11.94 1.33
CA ASP A 64 7.65 -10.91 2.37
C ASP A 64 6.88 -9.67 1.89
N LYS A 65 6.74 -9.50 0.56
CA LYS A 65 5.98 -8.42 -0.07
C LYS A 65 4.55 -8.84 -0.43
N ILE A 66 4.24 -10.14 -0.39
CA ILE A 66 2.93 -10.66 -0.79
C ILE A 66 1.89 -10.38 0.27
N ILE A 67 0.76 -9.91 -0.23
CA ILE A 67 -0.45 -9.71 0.52
C ILE A 67 -1.57 -10.50 -0.14
N LEU A 68 -2.21 -11.36 0.65
CA LEU A 68 -3.35 -12.17 0.21
C LEU A 68 -4.66 -11.44 0.53
N ALA A 69 -5.59 -11.42 -0.43
CA ALA A 69 -6.94 -10.88 -0.26
C ALA A 69 -7.68 -11.49 0.95
N GLU A 70 -7.46 -12.78 1.22
CA GLU A 70 -8.12 -13.55 2.27
C GLU A 70 -7.76 -13.07 3.68
N ASN A 71 -6.54 -12.55 3.87
CA ASN A 71 -6.10 -11.99 5.15
C ASN A 71 -6.99 -10.85 5.59
N PHE A 72 -7.73 -10.25 4.64
CA PHE A 72 -8.53 -9.08 4.89
C PHE A 72 -10.03 -9.33 5.05
N LYS A 73 -10.52 -10.55 4.83
CA LYS A 73 -11.96 -10.87 4.98
C LYS A 73 -12.49 -10.54 6.38
N LYS A 74 -11.63 -10.57 7.40
CA LYS A 74 -11.98 -10.16 8.79
C LYS A 74 -12.29 -8.66 8.90
N TYR A 75 -11.77 -7.82 8.01
CA TYR A 75 -11.88 -6.37 8.11
C TYR A 75 -13.21 -5.80 7.60
N LEU A 76 -13.92 -6.54 6.74
CA LEU A 76 -15.29 -6.22 6.37
C LEU A 76 -16.23 -6.22 7.59
N GLN A 77 -15.90 -6.96 8.66
CA GLN A 77 -16.71 -7.03 9.87
C GLN A 77 -16.62 -5.76 10.73
N ASN A 78 -15.62 -4.90 10.50
CA ASN A 78 -15.35 -3.73 11.34
C ASN A 78 -15.97 -2.43 10.83
N ASN A 79 -16.87 -2.48 9.83
CA ASN A 79 -17.59 -1.33 9.24
C ASN A 79 -16.69 -0.18 8.72
N HIS A 80 -15.38 -0.38 8.53
CA HIS A 80 -14.51 0.65 7.97
C HIS A 80 -14.73 0.79 6.45
N TYR A 81 -15.14 -0.28 5.79
CA TYR A 81 -15.37 -0.33 4.36
C TYR A 81 -16.84 -0.61 4.04
N PRO A 82 -17.42 0.08 3.04
CA PRO A 82 -18.81 -0.13 2.65
C PRO A 82 -19.02 -1.48 1.95
N ASP A 83 -18.00 -1.96 1.23
CA ASP A 83 -18.03 -3.19 0.46
C ASP A 83 -16.61 -3.69 0.15
N LEU A 84 -16.51 -4.93 -0.34
CA LEU A 84 -15.24 -5.58 -0.68
C LEU A 84 -14.56 -4.94 -1.90
N ILE A 85 -15.32 -4.44 -2.86
CA ILE A 85 -14.77 -3.82 -4.09
C ILE A 85 -13.97 -2.57 -3.72
N THR A 86 -14.53 -1.73 -2.85
CA THR A 86 -13.89 -0.53 -2.33
C THR A 86 -12.63 -0.88 -1.54
N PHE A 87 -12.66 -1.97 -0.78
CA PHE A 87 -11.49 -2.43 -0.02
C PHE A 87 -10.37 -2.88 -0.95
N GLU A 88 -10.64 -3.81 -1.86
CA GLU A 88 -9.64 -4.35 -2.77
C GLU A 88 -9.11 -3.30 -3.74
N HIS A 89 -9.93 -2.34 -4.15
CA HIS A 89 -9.49 -1.16 -4.89
C HIS A 89 -8.43 -0.35 -4.13
N ASP A 90 -8.64 -0.11 -2.83
CA ASP A 90 -7.70 0.68 -2.04
C ASP A 90 -6.38 -0.08 -1.83
N VAL A 91 -6.45 -1.39 -1.56
CA VAL A 91 -5.26 -2.26 -1.49
C VAL A 91 -4.51 -2.23 -2.82
N ALA A 92 -5.22 -2.42 -3.93
CA ALA A 92 -4.67 -2.34 -5.27
C ALA A 92 -4.02 -0.98 -5.52
N SER A 93 -4.62 0.12 -5.09
CA SER A 93 -4.10 1.48 -5.26
C SER A 93 -2.77 1.71 -4.53
N ILE A 94 -2.56 1.14 -3.35
CA ILE A 94 -1.29 1.23 -2.61
C ILE A 94 -0.23 0.25 -3.14
N SER A 95 -0.68 -0.87 -3.71
CA SER A 95 0.21 -1.93 -4.18
C SER A 95 1.16 -1.46 -5.27
N SER A 96 2.39 -1.97 -5.25
CA SER A 96 3.39 -1.77 -6.30
C SER A 96 3.10 -2.63 -7.52
N LEU A 97 2.51 -3.80 -7.30
CA LEU A 97 2.07 -4.73 -8.34
C LEU A 97 0.80 -5.45 -7.86
N VAL A 98 -0.16 -5.60 -8.76
CA VAL A 98 -1.36 -6.41 -8.55
C VAL A 98 -1.26 -7.62 -9.47
N VAL A 99 -1.21 -8.80 -8.89
CA VAL A 99 -1.02 -10.06 -9.62
C VAL A 99 -2.32 -10.84 -9.57
N ILE A 100 -2.92 -11.10 -10.73
CA ILE A 100 -4.17 -11.86 -10.83
C ILE A 100 -3.90 -13.20 -11.50
N PHE A 101 -4.19 -14.29 -10.81
CA PHE A 101 -4.27 -15.61 -11.41
C PHE A 101 -5.69 -15.81 -11.93
N LEU A 102 -5.86 -15.83 -13.25
CA LEU A 102 -7.17 -15.87 -13.91
C LEU A 102 -7.73 -17.30 -13.94
N GLU A 103 -8.06 -17.83 -12.76
CA GLU A 103 -8.39 -19.24 -12.54
C GLU A 103 -9.72 -19.46 -11.80
N SER A 104 -10.41 -18.38 -11.44
CA SER A 104 -11.68 -18.41 -10.69
C SER A 104 -12.65 -17.31 -11.13
N SER A 105 -13.92 -17.44 -10.76
CA SER A 105 -14.93 -16.39 -10.98
C SER A 105 -14.57 -15.06 -10.29
N GLY A 106 -13.97 -15.13 -9.10
CA GLY A 106 -13.46 -13.95 -8.39
C GLY A 106 -12.40 -13.21 -9.19
N SER A 107 -11.38 -13.94 -9.68
CA SER A 107 -10.32 -13.34 -10.51
C SER A 107 -10.79 -12.75 -11.83
N ILE A 108 -11.87 -13.28 -12.41
CA ILE A 108 -12.49 -12.70 -13.60
C ILE A 108 -13.16 -11.35 -13.25
N ALA A 109 -13.84 -11.28 -12.11
CA ALA A 109 -14.44 -10.04 -11.62
C ALA A 109 -13.37 -8.99 -11.26
N GLU A 110 -12.32 -9.38 -10.54
CA GLU A 110 -11.17 -8.53 -10.20
C GLU A 110 -10.49 -7.98 -11.46
N LEU A 111 -10.24 -8.83 -12.47
CA LEU A 111 -9.71 -8.40 -13.76
C LEU A 111 -10.59 -7.32 -14.40
N GLY A 112 -11.91 -7.55 -14.45
CA GLY A 112 -12.86 -6.59 -15.01
C GLY A 112 -12.90 -5.26 -14.26
N VAL A 113 -12.76 -5.27 -12.94
CA VAL A 113 -12.70 -4.04 -12.13
C VAL A 113 -11.37 -3.32 -12.35
N PHE A 114 -10.25 -4.00 -12.15
CA PHE A 114 -8.93 -3.37 -12.11
C PHE A 114 -8.42 -2.93 -13.49
N CYS A 115 -8.81 -3.59 -14.58
CA CYS A 115 -8.39 -3.16 -15.92
C CYS A 115 -8.93 -1.76 -16.28
N ASN A 116 -10.06 -1.35 -15.68
CA ASN A 116 -10.74 -0.09 -15.95
C ASN A 116 -10.28 1.07 -15.04
N ILE A 117 -9.32 0.84 -14.13
CA ILE A 117 -8.86 1.84 -13.17
C ILE A 117 -7.45 2.28 -13.58
N SER A 118 -7.31 3.55 -13.99
CA SER A 118 -6.09 4.09 -14.62
C SER A 118 -4.81 3.94 -13.79
N ASP A 119 -4.95 3.98 -12.47
CA ASP A 119 -3.81 3.94 -11.54
C ASP A 119 -3.47 2.51 -11.13
N VAL A 120 -4.37 1.56 -11.40
CA VAL A 120 -4.20 0.14 -11.12
C VAL A 120 -3.81 -0.63 -12.37
N ASN A 121 -4.38 -0.33 -13.53
CA ASN A 121 -4.16 -1.11 -14.74
C ASN A 121 -2.69 -1.12 -15.22
N LYS A 122 -1.93 -0.05 -14.93
CA LYS A 122 -0.50 0.07 -15.25
C LYS A 122 0.40 -0.87 -14.44
N LYS A 123 -0.13 -1.43 -13.34
CA LYS A 123 0.59 -2.31 -12.42
C LYS A 123 -0.06 -3.69 -12.30
N LEU A 124 -0.83 -4.10 -13.31
CA LEU A 124 -1.37 -5.45 -13.38
C LEU A 124 -0.37 -6.41 -14.03
N LEU A 125 -0.25 -7.60 -13.44
CA LEU A 125 0.31 -8.80 -14.06
C LEU A 125 -0.75 -9.91 -13.97
N ILE A 126 -1.20 -10.39 -15.11
CA ILE A 126 -2.21 -11.46 -15.18
C ILE A 126 -1.53 -12.76 -15.57
N PHE A 127 -1.59 -13.77 -14.71
CA PHE A 127 -1.25 -15.14 -15.08
C PHE A 127 -2.49 -15.85 -15.61
N VAL A 128 -2.46 -16.20 -16.89
CA VAL A 128 -3.59 -16.75 -17.62
C VAL A 128 -3.33 -18.23 -17.90
N PRO A 129 -4.21 -19.14 -17.46
CA PRO A 129 -4.18 -20.53 -17.89
C PRO A 129 -4.24 -20.65 -19.42
N SER A 130 -3.41 -21.51 -20.03
CA SER A 130 -3.34 -21.62 -21.49
C SER A 130 -4.68 -21.98 -22.14
N GLU A 131 -5.47 -22.82 -21.48
CA GLU A 131 -6.84 -23.19 -21.89
C GLU A 131 -7.80 -21.99 -21.98
N GLU A 132 -7.56 -20.87 -21.29
CA GLU A 132 -8.39 -19.65 -21.38
C GLU A 132 -8.09 -18.81 -22.63
N VAL A 133 -7.07 -19.19 -23.40
CA VAL A 133 -6.63 -18.46 -24.61
C VAL A 133 -6.38 -19.38 -25.80
N GLU A 134 -6.90 -20.60 -25.75
CA GLU A 134 -6.80 -21.62 -26.79
C GLU A 134 -8.14 -21.90 -27.47
N GLY A 135 -8.12 -22.36 -28.72
CA GLY A 135 -9.33 -22.66 -29.50
C GLY A 135 -10.34 -21.50 -29.51
N ASP A 136 -11.61 -21.83 -29.30
CA ASP A 136 -12.74 -20.88 -29.31
C ASP A 136 -12.64 -19.82 -28.19
N LYS A 137 -11.84 -20.07 -27.13
CA LYS A 137 -11.65 -19.09 -26.04
C LYS A 137 -10.88 -17.84 -26.49
N LYS A 138 -10.16 -17.89 -27.62
CA LYS A 138 -9.59 -16.70 -28.26
C LYS A 138 -10.64 -15.69 -28.72
N GLU A 139 -11.89 -16.12 -28.89
CA GLU A 139 -13.01 -15.25 -29.24
C GLU A 139 -13.85 -14.85 -28.01
N SER A 140 -13.43 -15.27 -26.82
CA SER A 140 -14.15 -14.93 -25.58
C SER A 140 -14.03 -13.44 -25.24
N PHE A 141 -15.03 -12.93 -24.53
CA PHE A 141 -14.99 -11.56 -24.01
C PHE A 141 -13.79 -11.33 -23.08
N ILE A 142 -13.36 -12.35 -22.33
CA ILE A 142 -12.20 -12.27 -21.43
C ILE A 142 -10.92 -11.97 -22.23
N TYR A 143 -10.71 -12.70 -23.34
CA TYR A 143 -9.53 -12.50 -24.18
C TYR A 143 -9.62 -11.21 -25.01
N LEU A 144 -10.69 -11.05 -25.80
CA LEU A 144 -10.86 -9.90 -26.70
C LEU A 144 -11.11 -8.57 -25.97
N GLY A 145 -11.59 -8.63 -24.72
CA GLY A 145 -11.83 -7.48 -23.86
C GLY A 145 -10.63 -7.14 -22.99
N PRO A 146 -10.66 -7.45 -21.67
CA PRO A 146 -9.68 -6.94 -20.71
C PRO A 146 -8.25 -7.39 -21.00
N LEU A 147 -8.00 -8.63 -21.43
CA LEU A 147 -6.64 -9.09 -21.70
C LEU A 147 -6.01 -8.37 -22.90
N LEU A 148 -6.74 -8.29 -24.03
CA LEU A 148 -6.25 -7.59 -25.21
C LEU A 148 -6.14 -6.08 -24.98
N PHE A 149 -7.11 -5.47 -24.28
CA PHE A 149 -7.06 -4.07 -23.88
C PHE A 149 -5.78 -3.76 -23.08
N LEU A 150 -5.49 -4.54 -22.04
CA LEU A 150 -4.31 -4.33 -21.21
C LEU A 150 -3.03 -4.46 -22.05
N LYS A 151 -2.94 -5.50 -22.88
CA LYS A 151 -1.76 -5.75 -23.73
C LYS A 151 -1.55 -4.63 -24.75
N GLU A 152 -2.59 -4.19 -25.44
CA GLU A 152 -2.46 -3.24 -26.56
C GLU A 152 -2.43 -1.78 -26.12
N LYS A 153 -3.09 -1.42 -25.00
CA LYS A 153 -3.31 -0.02 -24.60
C LYS A 153 -2.56 0.38 -23.35
N VAL A 154 -2.15 -0.57 -22.51
CA VAL A 154 -1.57 -0.27 -21.18
C VAL A 154 -0.12 -0.73 -21.08
N ASN A 155 0.11 -2.04 -21.21
CA ASN A 155 1.43 -2.65 -21.10
C ASN A 155 1.45 -3.97 -21.88
N GLU A 156 2.34 -4.09 -22.88
CA GLU A 156 2.45 -5.30 -23.71
C GLU A 156 2.76 -6.57 -22.89
N LYS A 157 3.35 -6.40 -21.70
CA LYS A 157 3.67 -7.48 -20.74
C LYS A 157 2.58 -7.71 -19.69
N ALA A 158 1.39 -7.11 -19.84
CA ALA A 158 0.34 -7.14 -18.82
C ALA A 158 -0.17 -8.54 -18.47
N PHE A 159 -0.03 -9.52 -19.37
CA PHE A 159 -0.38 -10.91 -19.06
C PHE A 159 0.63 -11.90 -19.60
N LYS A 160 0.71 -13.05 -18.92
CA LYS A 160 1.59 -14.18 -19.22
C LYS A 160 0.78 -15.46 -19.20
N ILE A 161 1.03 -16.35 -20.16
CA ILE A 161 0.25 -17.58 -20.35
C ILE A 161 1.06 -18.76 -19.82
N TYR A 162 0.43 -19.58 -18.99
CA TYR A 162 1.05 -20.78 -18.41
C TYR A 162 0.05 -21.97 -18.41
N PRO A 163 0.53 -23.21 -18.55
CA PRO A 163 -0.33 -24.38 -18.38
C PRO A 163 -0.83 -24.49 -16.93
N LYS A 164 -2.02 -25.06 -16.69
CA LYS A 164 -2.44 -25.33 -15.31
C LYS A 164 -1.59 -26.45 -14.68
N PRO A 165 -1.35 -26.41 -13.36
CA PRO A 165 -0.75 -27.52 -12.65
C PRO A 165 -1.62 -28.77 -12.81
N THR A 166 -1.00 -29.87 -13.19
CA THR A 166 -1.67 -31.17 -13.27
C THR A 166 -1.37 -31.96 -12.00
N ASN A 167 -2.35 -32.71 -11.49
CA ASN A 167 -2.15 -33.53 -10.29
C ASN A 167 -0.99 -34.50 -10.48
N GLY A 168 0.02 -34.41 -9.59
CA GLY A 168 1.19 -35.29 -9.59
C GLY A 168 2.31 -34.90 -10.54
N SER A 169 2.17 -33.83 -11.34
CA SER A 169 3.29 -33.29 -12.14
C SER A 169 4.13 -32.31 -11.33
N ASP A 170 5.44 -32.31 -11.56
CA ASP A 170 6.31 -31.24 -11.07
C ASP A 170 5.99 -29.94 -11.83
N TYR A 171 5.66 -28.89 -11.08
CA TYR A 171 5.30 -27.57 -11.61
C TYR A 171 6.36 -26.52 -11.24
N SER A 172 7.47 -26.91 -10.61
CA SER A 172 8.47 -26.01 -10.02
C SER A 172 9.16 -25.09 -11.05
N GLU A 173 9.55 -25.60 -12.21
CA GLU A 173 10.18 -24.80 -13.27
C GLU A 173 9.25 -23.68 -13.77
N HIS A 174 7.96 -23.96 -13.90
CA HIS A 174 6.97 -22.92 -14.26
C HIS A 174 6.90 -21.84 -13.17
N LEU A 175 6.93 -22.22 -11.89
CA LEU A 175 6.86 -21.28 -10.76
C LEU A 175 8.10 -20.40 -10.67
N GLU A 176 9.28 -20.93 -10.99
CA GLU A 176 10.53 -20.15 -11.07
C GLU A 176 10.41 -19.06 -12.15
N ILE A 177 9.98 -19.42 -13.36
CA ILE A 177 9.80 -18.47 -14.47
C ILE A 177 8.70 -17.44 -14.13
N MET A 178 7.61 -17.86 -13.50
CA MET A 178 6.55 -16.94 -13.04
C MET A 178 7.09 -15.93 -12.01
N ALA A 179 8.01 -16.35 -11.14
CA ALA A 179 8.63 -15.46 -10.17
C ALA A 179 9.55 -14.44 -10.86
N ASP A 180 10.27 -14.85 -11.89
CA ASP A 180 11.09 -13.95 -12.72
C ASP A 180 10.24 -12.95 -13.50
N ASP A 181 9.13 -13.40 -14.11
CA ASP A 181 8.16 -12.54 -14.77
C ASP A 181 7.59 -11.48 -13.82
N LEU A 182 7.27 -11.88 -12.59
CA LEU A 182 6.83 -10.97 -11.54
C LEU A 182 7.93 -9.95 -11.20
N ALA A 183 9.15 -10.43 -10.97
CA ALA A 183 10.28 -9.60 -10.58
C ALA A 183 10.64 -8.56 -11.66
N GLU A 184 10.46 -8.89 -12.95
CA GLU A 184 10.68 -7.96 -14.06
C GLU A 184 9.73 -6.76 -14.03
N LEU A 185 8.49 -6.96 -13.55
CA LEU A 185 7.46 -5.92 -13.49
C LEU A 185 7.46 -5.12 -12.19
N LEU A 186 8.17 -5.59 -11.16
CA LEU A 186 8.31 -4.83 -9.92
C LEU A 186 9.08 -3.51 -10.18
N PRO A 187 8.63 -2.38 -9.58
CA PRO A 187 9.33 -1.11 -9.75
C PRO A 187 10.74 -1.20 -9.17
N ARG A 188 11.75 -0.79 -9.94
CA ARG A 188 13.13 -0.74 -9.45
C ARG A 188 13.22 0.20 -8.24
N SER A 189 13.97 -0.25 -7.22
CA SER A 189 14.21 0.56 -6.02
C SER A 189 14.86 1.91 -6.36
N GLY A 190 14.49 2.94 -5.62
CA GLY A 190 14.97 4.31 -5.80
C GLY A 190 14.38 5.04 -7.00
N LYS A 191 13.43 4.44 -7.74
CA LYS A 191 12.67 5.16 -8.77
C LYS A 191 11.62 6.02 -8.10
N PHE A 192 11.66 7.31 -8.42
CA PHE A 192 10.68 8.28 -7.94
C PHE A 192 9.73 8.67 -9.06
N GLU A 193 8.46 8.81 -8.72
CA GLU A 193 7.45 9.43 -9.57
C GLU A 193 6.88 10.69 -8.94
N SER A 194 6.30 11.54 -9.77
CA SER A 194 5.64 12.75 -9.31
C SER A 194 4.41 12.39 -8.50
N PHE A 195 4.22 13.07 -7.37
CA PHE A 195 3.00 12.93 -6.59
C PHE A 195 1.78 13.40 -7.39
N GLU A 196 0.69 12.65 -7.28
CA GLU A 196 -0.59 12.92 -7.93
C GLU A 196 -1.67 12.98 -6.85
N PRO A 197 -2.32 14.14 -6.63
CA PRO A 197 -3.30 14.30 -5.55
C PRO A 197 -4.60 13.51 -5.79
N ASP A 198 -4.80 13.01 -7.00
CA ASP A 198 -5.94 12.17 -7.39
C ASP A 198 -5.68 10.67 -7.25
N ASN A 199 -4.43 10.28 -7.04
CA ASN A 199 -4.05 8.89 -6.79
C ASN A 199 -4.15 8.57 -5.30
N LEU A 200 -5.01 7.60 -4.95
CA LEU A 200 -5.22 7.20 -3.56
C LEU A 200 -3.96 6.61 -2.90
N GLY A 201 -3.15 5.85 -3.65
CA GLY A 201 -1.89 5.30 -3.17
C GLY A 201 -0.90 6.39 -2.77
N HIS A 202 -0.80 7.45 -3.59
CA HIS A 202 0.02 8.61 -3.29
C HIS A 202 -0.44 9.33 -2.02
N ILE A 203 -1.75 9.51 -1.87
CA ILE A 203 -2.34 10.12 -0.68
C ILE A 203 -2.08 9.27 0.56
N ALA A 204 -2.16 7.95 0.45
CA ALA A 204 -1.80 7.04 1.55
C ALA A 204 -0.33 7.18 1.95
N PHE A 205 0.59 7.29 0.99
CA PHE A 205 2.00 7.53 1.29
C PHE A 205 2.26 8.92 1.88
N LEU A 206 1.53 9.96 1.46
CA LEU A 206 1.58 11.27 2.09
C LEU A 206 1.11 11.23 3.53
N ILE A 207 -0.01 10.54 3.81
CA ILE A 207 -0.50 10.35 5.19
C ILE A 207 0.52 9.57 6.02
N CYS A 208 1.09 8.50 5.48
CA CYS A 208 2.17 7.75 6.12
C CYS A 208 3.36 8.65 6.45
N ARG A 209 3.74 9.55 5.54
CA ARG A 209 4.85 10.48 5.75
C ARG A 209 4.53 11.54 6.79
N ILE A 210 3.33 12.13 6.76
CA ILE A 210 2.85 13.04 7.81
C ILE A 210 2.91 12.35 9.18
N VAL A 211 2.34 11.14 9.29
CA VAL A 211 2.40 10.35 10.54
C VAL A 211 3.83 10.17 10.99
N HIS A 212 4.75 9.81 10.09
CA HIS A 212 6.16 9.66 10.45
C HIS A 212 6.80 10.95 10.98
N LEU A 213 6.64 12.07 10.27
CA LEU A 213 7.34 13.32 10.58
C LEU A 213 6.83 14.00 11.84
N VAL A 214 5.55 13.84 12.18
CA VAL A 214 4.95 14.55 13.32
C VAL A 214 4.32 13.64 14.36
N MET A 215 4.63 12.35 14.39
CA MET A 215 4.07 11.44 15.41
C MET A 215 4.43 11.82 16.85
N PRO A 216 3.61 11.40 17.83
CA PRO A 216 2.28 10.80 17.67
C PRO A 216 1.23 11.85 17.26
N ILE A 217 0.40 11.53 16.26
CA ILE A 217 -0.59 12.45 15.66
C ILE A 217 -2.03 11.90 15.74
N LYS A 218 -3.05 12.76 15.83
CA LYS A 218 -4.48 12.39 15.84
C LYS A 218 -5.13 12.58 14.46
N LEU A 219 -6.26 11.91 14.22
CA LEU A 219 -7.01 12.02 12.95
C LEU A 219 -7.32 13.47 12.53
N LYS A 220 -7.81 14.30 13.47
CA LYS A 220 -8.12 15.70 13.19
C LYS A 220 -6.90 16.51 12.76
N GLU A 221 -5.73 16.18 13.29
CA GLU A 221 -4.46 16.84 12.97
C GLU A 221 -3.97 16.41 11.57
N ILE A 222 -4.15 15.15 11.19
CA ILE A 222 -3.86 14.66 9.84
C ILE A 222 -4.75 15.38 8.82
N LEU A 223 -6.05 15.50 9.09
CA LEU A 223 -6.99 16.25 8.25
C LEU A 223 -6.56 17.71 8.11
N SER A 224 -6.12 18.36 9.19
CA SER A 224 -5.59 19.72 9.14
C SER A 224 -4.33 19.81 8.28
N CYS A 225 -3.41 18.85 8.37
CA CYS A 225 -2.20 18.83 7.53
C CYS A 225 -2.58 18.74 6.04
N LEU A 226 -3.50 17.84 5.66
CA LEU A 226 -3.96 17.72 4.28
C LEU A 226 -4.57 19.04 3.77
N LYS A 227 -5.39 19.71 4.59
CA LYS A 227 -5.97 21.02 4.25
C LYS A 227 -4.90 22.09 4.03
N ILE A 228 -3.87 22.15 4.89
CA ILE A 228 -2.76 23.10 4.76
C ILE A 228 -1.96 22.87 3.46
N ILE A 229 -1.78 21.60 3.08
CA ILE A 229 -1.11 21.21 1.81
C ILE A 229 -1.97 21.58 0.58
N GLY A 230 -3.27 21.82 0.76
CA GLY A 230 -4.22 22.15 -0.32
C GLY A 230 -5.11 20.97 -0.74
N ILE A 231 -5.10 19.87 0.01
CA ILE A 231 -5.89 18.65 -0.26
C ILE A 231 -7.16 18.69 0.61
N ASN A 232 -8.25 19.16 0.02
CA ASN A 232 -9.52 19.42 0.75
C ASN A 232 -10.64 18.42 0.48
N LYS A 233 -10.45 17.47 -0.46
CA LYS A 233 -11.49 16.55 -0.91
C LYS A 233 -11.79 15.39 0.04
N TYR A 234 -10.84 15.04 0.92
CA TYR A 234 -10.97 13.88 1.80
C TYR A 234 -11.73 14.22 3.09
N THR A 235 -12.76 13.44 3.35
CA THR A 235 -13.57 13.44 4.57
C THR A 235 -12.85 12.70 5.71
N SER A 236 -13.37 12.84 6.94
CA SER A 236 -12.87 12.10 8.10
C SER A 236 -12.93 10.58 7.90
N THR A 237 -14.03 10.09 7.34
CA THR A 237 -14.25 8.66 7.07
C THR A 237 -13.27 8.12 6.03
N GLU A 238 -12.96 8.89 4.99
CA GLU A 238 -11.98 8.46 3.98
C GLU A 238 -10.55 8.44 4.55
N VAL A 239 -10.16 9.43 5.37
CA VAL A 239 -8.85 9.40 6.02
C VAL A 239 -8.77 8.26 7.04
N GLU A 240 -9.83 7.96 7.78
CA GLU A 240 -9.90 6.78 8.67
C GLU A 240 -9.72 5.47 7.89
N ARG A 241 -10.35 5.34 6.71
CA ARG A 241 -10.14 4.18 5.82
C ARG A 241 -8.69 4.04 5.39
N VAL A 242 -8.06 5.14 4.96
CA VAL A 242 -6.64 5.12 4.56
C VAL A 242 -5.75 4.75 5.74
N LEU A 243 -5.99 5.30 6.93
CA LEU A 243 -5.23 4.96 8.14
C LEU A 243 -5.39 3.50 8.53
N PHE A 244 -6.61 2.98 8.45
CA PHE A 244 -6.89 1.57 8.68
C PHE A 244 -6.14 0.67 7.69
N LEU A 245 -6.15 1.02 6.40
CA LEU A 245 -5.41 0.27 5.39
C LEU A 245 -3.91 0.34 5.65
N LEU A 246 -3.36 1.52 5.94
CA LEU A 246 -1.95 1.68 6.29
C LEU A 246 -1.58 0.86 7.55
N GLU A 247 -2.42 0.83 8.58
CA GLU A 247 -2.18 -0.01 9.76
C GLU A 247 -2.16 -1.50 9.38
N THR A 248 -3.13 -1.92 8.57
CA THR A 248 -3.27 -3.32 8.15
C THR A 248 -2.07 -3.80 7.33
N LEU A 249 -1.54 -2.93 6.48
CA LEU A 249 -0.33 -3.17 5.68
C LEU A 249 0.96 -2.98 6.51
N GLY A 250 0.86 -2.66 7.81
CA GLY A 250 2.00 -2.41 8.69
C GLY A 250 2.73 -1.09 8.43
N PHE A 251 2.17 -0.20 7.59
CA PHE A 251 2.72 1.12 7.29
C PHE A 251 2.74 2.05 8.52
N ILE A 252 1.75 1.93 9.38
CA ILE A 252 1.63 2.68 10.63
C ILE A 252 1.12 1.77 11.76
N ASN A 253 1.09 2.30 12.98
CA ASN A 253 0.51 1.65 14.14
C ASN A 253 -0.36 2.64 14.92
N ILE A 254 -1.28 2.10 15.73
CA ILE A 254 -2.15 2.88 16.62
C ILE A 254 -1.72 2.71 18.08
N TYR A 255 -1.64 3.83 18.79
CA TYR A 255 -1.45 3.88 20.25
C TYR A 255 -2.74 4.42 20.91
N PRO A 256 -3.57 3.57 21.52
CA PRO A 256 -4.72 4.02 22.29
C PRO A 256 -4.28 4.65 23.61
N TYR A 257 -4.87 5.78 23.98
CA TYR A 257 -4.61 6.44 25.26
C TYR A 257 -5.87 7.12 25.80
N GLY A 258 -6.49 6.50 26.80
CA GLY A 258 -7.81 6.90 27.29
C GLY A 258 -8.86 6.71 26.18
N ASP A 259 -9.53 7.80 25.82
CA ASP A 259 -10.54 7.91 24.77
C ASP A 259 -9.97 8.27 23.39
N LEU A 260 -8.66 8.49 23.29
CA LEU A 260 -7.99 8.97 22.08
C LEU A 260 -7.18 7.88 21.39
N LYS A 261 -7.10 7.99 20.06
CA LYS A 261 -6.18 7.23 19.22
C LYS A 261 -5.08 8.14 18.69
N TYR A 262 -3.84 7.70 18.82
CA TYR A 262 -2.68 8.34 18.21
C TYR A 262 -2.06 7.42 17.17
N TYR A 263 -1.76 7.97 16.00
CA TYR A 263 -1.09 7.28 14.92
C TYR A 263 0.41 7.55 14.98
N TYR A 264 1.19 6.51 14.72
CA TYR A 264 2.64 6.58 14.71
C TYR A 264 3.23 5.57 13.72
N SER A 265 4.52 5.69 13.45
CA SER A 265 5.26 4.74 12.60
C SER A 265 6.44 4.15 13.38
N MET A 266 6.74 2.87 13.14
CA MET A 266 7.91 2.22 13.75
C MET A 266 9.22 2.57 13.03
N GLN A 267 9.16 2.94 11.75
CA GLN A 267 10.35 3.28 10.99
C GLN A 267 10.05 4.34 9.94
N ALA A 268 11.10 5.10 9.59
CA ALA A 268 11.06 6.02 8.48
C ALA A 268 11.01 5.25 7.17
N ARG A 269 9.84 5.25 6.53
CA ARG A 269 9.68 4.69 5.20
C ARG A 269 10.04 5.74 4.13
N GLN A 270 10.60 5.26 3.02
CA GLN A 270 11.04 6.10 1.90
C GLN A 270 9.98 6.23 0.80
N ASN A 271 8.74 5.85 1.11
CA ASN A 271 7.62 5.86 0.18
C ASN A 271 7.21 7.24 -0.33
N LEU A 272 7.56 8.32 0.39
CA LEU A 272 7.38 9.69 -0.07
C LEU A 272 8.51 10.61 0.43
N LYS A 273 9.01 11.47 -0.47
CA LYS A 273 9.93 12.57 -0.17
C LYS A 273 9.27 13.91 -0.44
N LEU A 274 9.48 14.88 0.45
CA LEU A 274 8.88 16.22 0.31
C LEU A 274 9.64 17.13 -0.67
N GLY A 275 10.93 16.88 -0.90
CA GLY A 275 11.73 17.66 -1.83
C GLY A 275 12.01 19.08 -1.33
N LYS A 276 11.84 20.09 -2.20
CA LYS A 276 12.08 21.50 -1.86
C LYS A 276 10.83 22.16 -1.26
N ASN A 277 11.00 23.04 -0.29
CA ASN A 277 9.94 23.88 0.26
C ASN A 277 9.58 25.03 -0.70
N LYS A 278 8.58 25.83 -0.32
CA LYS A 278 8.13 27.01 -1.08
C LYS A 278 9.22 28.08 -1.28
N ALA A 279 10.21 28.14 -0.38
CA ALA A 279 11.37 29.03 -0.49
C ALA A 279 12.51 28.44 -1.36
N GLY A 280 12.36 27.21 -1.87
CA GLY A 280 13.32 26.56 -2.77
C GLY A 280 14.43 25.76 -2.08
N PHE A 281 14.40 25.64 -0.74
CA PHE A 281 15.37 24.86 0.03
C PHE A 281 14.89 23.42 0.22
N THR A 282 15.80 22.45 0.19
CA THR A 282 15.47 21.05 0.50
C THR A 282 14.95 20.95 1.93
N ILE A 283 13.81 20.29 2.12
CA ILE A 283 13.22 20.10 3.44
C ILE A 283 14.08 19.11 4.24
N ASP A 284 14.50 19.52 5.43
CA ASP A 284 15.15 18.66 6.41
C ASP A 284 14.10 17.85 7.18
N GLU A 285 13.72 16.71 6.61
CA GLU A 285 12.68 15.84 7.17
C GLU A 285 13.09 15.24 8.52
N ALA A 286 14.38 14.96 8.73
CA ALA A 286 14.91 14.51 10.02
C ALA A 286 14.85 15.63 11.06
N GLY A 287 15.15 16.86 10.65
CA GLY A 287 15.01 18.07 11.47
C GLY A 287 13.57 18.30 11.93
N ILE A 288 12.57 18.13 11.05
CA ILE A 288 11.14 18.23 11.42
C ILE A 288 10.81 17.22 12.52
N PHE A 289 11.16 15.95 12.33
CA PHE A 289 10.88 14.91 13.31
C PHE A 289 11.53 15.19 14.67
N ALA A 290 12.79 15.64 14.66
CA ALA A 290 13.53 15.99 15.86
C ALA A 290 12.89 17.19 16.60
N ASP A 291 12.55 18.26 15.88
CA ASP A 291 11.94 19.46 16.44
C ASP A 291 10.57 19.17 17.07
N ILE A 292 9.70 18.41 16.39
CA ILE A 292 8.42 17.96 16.97
C ILE A 292 8.63 17.11 18.21
N SER A 293 9.57 16.15 18.15
CA SER A 293 9.89 15.28 19.28
C SER A 293 10.40 16.07 20.49
N VAL A 294 11.26 17.07 20.29
CA VAL A 294 11.77 17.93 21.36
C VAL A 294 10.64 18.77 21.94
N PHE A 295 9.83 19.39 21.08
CA PHE A 295 8.69 20.21 21.49
C PHE A 295 7.72 19.45 22.39
N ILE A 296 7.34 18.22 22.02
CA ILE A 296 6.43 17.37 22.82
C ILE A 296 7.04 17.00 24.18
N ASN A 297 8.36 16.76 24.24
CA ASN A 297 9.03 16.33 25.47
C ASN A 297 9.30 17.48 26.45
N ASP A 298 9.38 18.73 25.99
CA ASP A 298 9.56 19.89 26.86
C ASP A 298 8.21 20.40 27.40
N ASN A 299 7.98 20.14 28.69
CA ASN A 299 6.76 20.56 29.40
C ASN A 299 6.55 22.09 29.44
N LYS A 300 7.62 22.88 29.21
CA LYS A 300 7.52 24.34 29.15
C LYS A 300 7.06 24.81 27.77
N LEU A 301 7.33 24.03 26.72
CA LEU A 301 6.95 24.32 25.34
C LEU A 301 5.58 23.73 25.00
N CYS A 302 5.36 22.46 25.35
CA CYS A 302 4.12 21.75 25.07
C CYS A 302 3.38 21.34 26.35
N GLY A 303 2.17 21.88 26.52
CA GLY A 303 1.27 21.54 27.63
C GLY A 303 0.55 20.19 27.48
N ASP A 304 0.64 19.50 26.35
CA ASP A 304 -0.07 18.24 26.07
C ASP A 304 0.58 17.03 26.78
N LYS A 305 0.26 16.89 28.06
CA LYS A 305 0.75 15.78 28.90
C LYS A 305 0.36 14.40 28.34
N LYS A 306 -0.82 14.26 27.72
CA LYS A 306 -1.26 12.98 27.14
C LYS A 306 -0.33 12.57 26.01
N ARG A 307 -0.08 13.48 25.06
CA ARG A 307 0.81 13.23 23.92
C ARG A 307 2.23 12.89 24.34
N ARG A 308 2.77 13.58 25.35
CA ARG A 308 4.10 13.27 25.88
C ARG A 308 4.20 11.85 26.44
N LEU A 309 3.19 11.40 27.19
CA LEU A 309 3.14 10.04 27.72
C LEU A 309 3.00 9.00 26.62
N VAL A 310 2.21 9.30 25.57
CA VAL A 310 2.11 8.46 24.38
C VAL A 310 3.44 8.34 23.65
N LEU A 311 4.13 9.47 23.40
CA LEU A 311 5.45 9.46 22.75
C LEU A 311 6.46 8.62 23.55
N LYS A 312 6.43 8.72 24.89
CA LYS A 312 7.28 7.88 25.76
C LYS A 312 6.95 6.39 25.60
N GLY A 313 5.66 6.03 25.65
CA GLY A 313 5.23 4.63 25.49
C GLY A 313 5.56 4.06 24.10
N ILE A 314 5.51 4.87 23.05
CA ILE A 314 5.95 4.48 21.70
C ILE A 314 7.46 4.18 21.71
N LYS A 315 8.28 5.06 22.27
CA LYS A 315 9.75 4.86 22.37
C LYS A 315 10.12 3.60 23.15
N GLU A 316 9.36 3.26 24.19
CA GLU A 316 9.55 2.01 24.95
C GLU A 316 9.27 0.78 24.09
N LYS A 317 8.23 0.81 23.24
CA LYS A 317 7.93 -0.27 22.28
C LYS A 317 9.03 -0.44 21.23
N HIS A 318 9.57 0.66 20.70
CA HIS A 318 10.71 0.62 19.78
C HIS A 318 11.91 -0.09 20.37
N ASN A 319 12.27 0.22 21.61
CA ASN A 319 13.45 -0.36 22.26
C ASN A 319 13.29 -1.83 22.66
N GLY A 320 12.05 -2.32 22.78
CA GLY A 320 11.74 -3.73 23.09
C GLY A 320 11.65 -4.64 21.86
N HIS A 321 11.88 -4.11 20.66
CA HIS A 321 11.88 -4.86 19.39
C HIS A 321 13.26 -4.89 18.70
N ASN A 322 14.31 -4.41 19.39
CA ASN A 322 15.71 -4.60 19.02
C ASN A 322 16.34 -5.74 19.83
#